data_AF-A0A6M0BMY9-F1
#
_entry.id   AF-A0A6M0BMY9-F1
#
_cell.length_a   1.000
_cell.length_b   1.000
_cell.length_c   1.000
_cell.angle_alpha   90.00
_cell.angle_beta   90.00
_cell.angle_gamma   90.00
#
_symmetry.space_group_name_H-M   'P 1'
#
loop_
_entity.id
_entity.type
_entity.pdbx_description
1 polymer ?
#
loop_
_entity_poly.entity_id
_entity_poly.type
_entity_poly.pdbx_seq_one_letter_code
_entity_poly.pdbx_strand_id
1 'polypeptide(L)'
;MQQAYQACCADGLWDDWEDELPDSFYEILRNLDWEEKAQPTDDEKLIVKFVDRLLDTGDIPKPTAEKLKQWLEKNANNISNLLAQSSSNSQNHQQQNLEAQPYLLIKLDPSKQYHQQRQPNYLVSAWFIPDKNNYNYLEEPQNCKFLETRSADGESEQDVLSFKKLENFIKKFLSDPQNNSEFCKNTSIVFSLPYELLNYEIERINITNYYGLTLPMGKHYKVFIRSLKRCERLNHNNGHQKSCSEKWKKIKDSRENKCHQEFVDVGKFDFDSERLYAHLKNEKMNKKTIALKLYNPPDYEILKVIDTMEIPVALWLRKNDFKTIINCQEEFDKLFECQINELPKKVEEQRLKAPNEEDGQEYIGHHLALLWEDPDLLPPQIDYTTL
;
A
#
# COMPACT_ATOMS: atom_id res chain seq x y z
N MET A 1 -23.94 -11.42 -7.62
CA MET A 1 -24.60 -12.75 -7.66
C MET A 1 -23.57 -13.87 -7.60
N GLN A 2 -22.63 -13.96 -8.55
CA GLN A 2 -21.54 -14.96 -8.53
C GLN A 2 -20.63 -14.85 -7.30
N GLN A 3 -20.29 -13.63 -6.85
CA GLN A 3 -19.53 -13.40 -5.60
C GLN A 3 -20.27 -13.94 -4.35
N ALA A 4 -21.57 -13.67 -4.24
CA ALA A 4 -22.39 -14.19 -3.14
C ALA A 4 -22.47 -15.72 -3.17
N TYR A 5 -22.51 -16.33 -4.36
CA TYR A 5 -22.51 -17.78 -4.55
C TYR A 5 -21.18 -18.42 -4.13
N GLN A 6 -20.04 -17.91 -4.63
CA GLN A 6 -18.71 -18.43 -4.29
C GLN A 6 -18.45 -18.43 -2.79
N ALA A 7 -18.86 -17.34 -2.13
CA ALA A 7 -18.61 -17.16 -0.72
C ALA A 7 -19.49 -18.07 0.18
N CYS A 8 -20.45 -18.80 -0.40
CA CYS A 8 -21.26 -19.80 0.29
C CYS A 8 -20.76 -21.25 0.09
N CYS A 9 -19.83 -21.51 -0.83
CA CYS A 9 -19.27 -22.84 -1.05
C CYS A 9 -18.02 -23.03 -0.16
N ALA A 10 -17.94 -24.13 0.61
CA ALA A 10 -16.81 -24.39 1.51
C ALA A 10 -15.50 -24.69 0.77
N ASP A 11 -14.36 -24.37 1.40
CA ASP A 11 -12.97 -24.44 0.87
C ASP A 11 -12.48 -25.83 0.41
N GLY A 12 -13.30 -26.88 0.48
CA GLY A 12 -12.94 -28.24 0.06
C GLY A 12 -13.80 -28.82 -1.07
N LEU A 13 -14.66 -28.02 -1.71
CA LEU A 13 -15.55 -28.48 -2.79
C LEU A 13 -15.05 -28.16 -4.21
N TRP A 14 -13.89 -27.49 -4.31
CA TRP A 14 -13.35 -26.99 -5.58
C TRP A 14 -12.34 -27.94 -6.26
N ASP A 15 -11.88 -28.99 -5.57
CA ASP A 15 -10.77 -29.82 -6.07
C ASP A 15 -11.16 -30.78 -7.21
N ASP A 16 -12.45 -30.93 -7.56
CA ASP A 16 -12.90 -31.93 -8.55
C ASP A 16 -13.85 -31.42 -9.64
N TRP A 17 -14.11 -30.11 -9.78
CA TRP A 17 -15.06 -29.61 -10.80
C TRP A 17 -14.39 -28.61 -11.75
N GLU A 18 -14.08 -29.08 -12.98
CA GLU A 18 -13.69 -28.28 -14.15
C GLU A 18 -14.83 -27.39 -14.72
N ASP A 19 -15.86 -27.07 -13.94
CA ASP A 19 -17.05 -26.38 -14.47
C ASP A 19 -17.05 -24.88 -14.20
N GLU A 20 -17.32 -24.12 -15.26
CA GLU A 20 -17.50 -22.66 -15.28
C GLU A 20 -18.46 -22.18 -14.18
N LEU A 21 -18.20 -20.97 -13.63
CA LEU A 21 -19.10 -20.36 -12.65
C LEU A 21 -20.52 -20.27 -13.24
N PRO A 22 -21.58 -20.66 -12.49
CA PRO A 22 -22.93 -20.61 -13.02
C PRO A 22 -23.30 -19.18 -13.41
N ASP A 23 -23.70 -19.02 -14.67
CA ASP A 23 -23.99 -17.72 -15.28
C ASP A 23 -25.43 -17.26 -15.05
N SER A 24 -26.30 -18.18 -14.62
CA SER A 24 -27.70 -17.88 -14.34
C SER A 24 -28.07 -18.05 -12.87
N PHE A 25 -28.99 -17.19 -12.41
CA PHE A 25 -29.62 -17.30 -11.10
C PHE A 25 -30.25 -18.69 -10.86
N TYR A 26 -30.83 -19.29 -11.90
CA TYR A 26 -31.44 -20.61 -11.81
C TYR A 26 -30.43 -21.73 -11.64
N GLU A 27 -29.26 -21.66 -12.27
CA GLU A 27 -28.17 -22.63 -12.06
C GLU A 27 -27.57 -22.49 -10.66
N ILE A 28 -27.40 -21.26 -10.18
CA ILE A 28 -26.97 -21.01 -8.80
C ILE A 28 -27.93 -21.66 -7.81
N LEU A 29 -29.24 -21.43 -7.97
CA LEU A 29 -30.23 -22.05 -7.10
C LEU A 29 -30.22 -23.58 -7.20
N ARG A 30 -30.13 -24.13 -8.41
CA ARG A 30 -30.05 -25.58 -8.62
C ARG A 30 -28.83 -26.21 -7.93
N ASN A 31 -27.69 -25.51 -7.96
CA ASN A 31 -26.45 -25.99 -7.35
C ASN A 31 -26.51 -25.90 -5.81
N LEU A 32 -27.19 -24.88 -5.26
CA LEU A 32 -27.38 -24.71 -3.82
C LEU A 32 -28.50 -25.58 -3.22
N ASP A 33 -29.40 -26.10 -4.06
CA ASP A 33 -30.54 -26.96 -3.67
C ASP A 33 -30.21 -28.48 -3.79
N TRP A 34 -28.98 -28.84 -4.18
CA TRP A 34 -28.59 -30.25 -4.37
C TRP A 34 -28.37 -30.96 -3.02
N GLU A 35 -29.41 -31.69 -2.57
CA GLU A 35 -29.52 -32.33 -1.24
C GLU A 35 -28.47 -33.41 -0.90
N GLU A 36 -27.58 -33.82 -1.80
CA GLU A 36 -26.66 -34.96 -1.56
C GLU A 36 -25.24 -34.60 -1.09
N LYS A 37 -24.81 -33.33 -1.07
CA LYS A 37 -23.48 -32.95 -0.56
C LYS A 37 -23.59 -32.18 0.77
N ALA A 38 -23.59 -32.96 1.84
CA ALA A 38 -23.44 -32.58 3.25
C ALA A 38 -24.61 -31.84 3.92
N GLN A 39 -25.40 -32.59 4.68
CA GLN A 39 -25.67 -32.20 6.07
C GLN A 39 -24.66 -32.94 6.95
N PRO A 40 -23.95 -32.27 7.88
CA PRO A 40 -24.49 -32.15 9.23
C PRO A 40 -24.07 -30.88 10.01
N THR A 41 -24.71 -30.74 11.18
CA THR A 41 -24.49 -29.78 12.29
C THR A 41 -25.15 -28.42 12.09
N ASP A 42 -26.35 -28.23 12.66
CA ASP A 42 -27.02 -26.98 13.10
C ASP A 42 -26.91 -25.68 12.28
N ASP A 43 -26.34 -25.72 11.08
CA ASP A 43 -25.96 -24.60 10.26
C ASP A 43 -27.00 -24.35 9.17
N GLU A 44 -27.26 -23.07 8.98
CA GLU A 44 -28.22 -22.51 8.03
C GLU A 44 -28.03 -23.04 6.59
N LYS A 45 -29.13 -23.28 5.85
CA LYS A 45 -29.08 -23.83 4.48
C LYS A 45 -28.23 -22.93 3.57
N LEU A 46 -27.46 -23.51 2.65
CA LEU A 46 -26.59 -22.76 1.73
C LEU A 46 -27.36 -21.72 0.90
N ILE A 47 -28.58 -22.06 0.49
CA ILE A 47 -29.49 -21.12 -0.20
C ILE A 47 -29.87 -19.92 0.68
N VAL A 48 -29.98 -20.10 2.00
CA VAL A 48 -30.28 -19.00 2.94
C VAL A 48 -29.04 -18.12 3.14
N LYS A 49 -27.85 -18.71 3.29
CA LYS A 49 -26.57 -17.97 3.32
C LYS A 49 -26.33 -17.18 2.03
N PHE A 50 -26.70 -17.76 0.89
CA PHE A 50 -26.61 -17.11 -0.41
C PHE A 50 -27.56 -15.92 -0.51
N VAL A 51 -28.83 -16.06 -0.12
CA VAL A 51 -29.80 -14.96 -0.16
C VAL A 51 -29.41 -13.83 0.80
N ASP A 52 -28.89 -14.15 1.98
CA ASP A 52 -28.38 -13.17 2.94
C ASP A 52 -27.21 -12.35 2.34
N ARG A 53 -26.21 -13.03 1.78
CA ARG A 53 -25.08 -12.35 1.12
C ARG A 53 -25.46 -11.63 -0.15
N LEU A 54 -26.46 -12.14 -0.88
CA LEU A 54 -26.96 -11.47 -2.08
C LEU A 54 -27.64 -10.15 -1.71
N LEU A 55 -28.32 -10.08 -0.57
CA LEU A 55 -28.91 -8.85 -0.03
C LEU A 55 -27.85 -7.86 0.48
N ASP A 56 -26.68 -8.34 0.92
CA ASP A 56 -25.58 -7.51 1.42
C ASP A 56 -24.66 -6.99 0.29
N THR A 57 -24.36 -7.83 -0.70
CA THR A 57 -23.35 -7.56 -1.74
C THR A 57 -23.92 -7.34 -3.15
N GLY A 58 -25.22 -7.62 -3.36
CA GLY A 58 -25.86 -7.54 -4.67
C GLY A 58 -26.51 -6.19 -4.93
N ASP A 59 -26.34 -5.67 -6.14
CA ASP A 59 -27.14 -4.54 -6.65
C ASP A 59 -28.55 -5.02 -7.02
N ILE A 60 -29.42 -5.18 -6.01
CA ILE A 60 -30.79 -5.67 -6.17
C ILE A 60 -31.79 -4.52 -6.11
N PRO A 61 -32.71 -4.39 -7.08
CA PRO A 61 -33.81 -3.43 -7.00
C PRO A 61 -34.63 -3.59 -5.70
N LYS A 62 -34.93 -2.48 -5.03
CA LYS A 62 -35.68 -2.44 -3.74
C LYS A 62 -36.91 -3.36 -3.66
N PRO A 63 -37.79 -3.45 -4.69
CA PRO A 63 -38.97 -4.32 -4.62
C PRO A 63 -38.61 -5.81 -4.54
N THR A 64 -37.48 -6.20 -5.12
CA THR A 64 -36.96 -7.58 -5.11
C THR A 64 -36.21 -7.86 -3.82
N ALA A 65 -35.43 -6.89 -3.32
CA ALA A 65 -34.74 -6.99 -2.05
C ALA A 65 -35.72 -7.23 -0.88
N GLU A 66 -36.85 -6.51 -0.85
CA GLU A 66 -37.86 -6.72 0.20
C GLU A 66 -38.55 -8.09 0.12
N LYS A 67 -38.77 -8.62 -1.08
CA LYS A 67 -39.29 -9.99 -1.24
C LYS A 67 -38.30 -11.05 -0.77
N LEU A 68 -37.01 -10.83 -1.02
CA LEU A 68 -35.93 -11.72 -0.58
C LEU A 68 -35.75 -11.67 0.93
N LYS A 69 -35.86 -10.49 1.56
CA LYS A 69 -35.89 -10.37 3.04
C LYS A 69 -37.05 -11.13 3.66
N GLN A 70 -38.27 -10.94 3.13
CA GLN A 70 -39.46 -11.69 3.58
C GLN A 70 -39.32 -13.20 3.36
N TRP A 71 -38.59 -13.62 2.35
CA TRP A 71 -38.27 -15.02 2.12
C TRP A 71 -37.25 -15.53 3.15
N LEU A 72 -36.18 -14.75 3.43
CA LEU A 72 -35.16 -15.09 4.42
C LEU A 72 -35.78 -15.26 5.81
N GLU A 73 -36.66 -14.34 6.22
CA GLU A 73 -37.39 -14.39 7.49
C GLU A 73 -38.25 -15.65 7.66
N LYS A 74 -38.67 -16.29 6.57
CA LYS A 74 -39.50 -17.50 6.60
C LYS A 74 -38.70 -18.80 6.52
N ASN A 75 -37.46 -18.73 6.02
CA ASN A 75 -36.67 -19.91 5.68
C ASN A 75 -35.39 -20.06 6.50
N ALA A 76 -34.98 -19.03 7.24
CA ALA A 76 -33.83 -19.08 8.14
C ALA A 76 -34.17 -19.69 9.50
N ASN A 77 -33.29 -20.55 10.01
CA ASN A 77 -33.45 -21.19 11.32
C ASN A 77 -33.13 -20.23 12.48
N ASN A 78 -32.25 -19.23 12.28
CA ASN A 78 -31.84 -18.32 13.35
C ASN A 78 -31.51 -16.89 12.85
N ILE A 79 -32.57 -16.12 12.56
CA ILE A 79 -32.51 -14.74 12.04
C ILE A 79 -31.63 -13.82 12.91
N SER A 80 -31.62 -14.02 14.22
CA SER A 80 -30.88 -13.20 15.18
C SER A 80 -29.35 -13.28 15.00
N ASN A 81 -28.80 -14.41 14.54
CA ASN A 81 -27.37 -14.55 14.28
C ASN A 81 -26.96 -13.95 12.92
N LEU A 82 -27.84 -14.02 11.91
CA LEU A 82 -27.61 -13.44 10.59
C LEU A 82 -27.73 -11.91 10.61
N LEU A 83 -28.72 -11.37 11.34
CA LEU A 83 -28.88 -9.93 11.54
C LEU A 83 -27.89 -9.33 12.54
N ALA A 84 -27.30 -10.12 13.47
CA ALA A 84 -26.27 -9.60 14.37
C ALA A 84 -24.91 -9.40 13.68
N GLN A 85 -24.58 -10.23 12.68
CA GLN A 85 -23.36 -10.01 11.87
C GLN A 85 -23.51 -8.82 10.92
N SER A 86 -24.71 -8.56 10.40
CA SER A 86 -24.99 -7.37 9.58
C SER A 86 -25.22 -6.11 10.43
N SER A 87 -25.82 -6.19 11.63
CA SER A 87 -26.02 -5.01 12.50
C SER A 87 -24.73 -4.51 13.17
N SER A 88 -23.77 -5.41 13.43
CA SER A 88 -22.45 -5.03 13.96
C SER A 88 -21.56 -4.35 12.90
N ASN A 89 -21.82 -4.61 11.62
CA ASN A 89 -21.11 -3.98 10.50
C ASN A 89 -21.85 -2.74 9.99
N SER A 90 -23.18 -2.73 9.92
CA SER A 90 -23.94 -1.59 9.36
C SER A 90 -24.09 -0.40 10.30
N GLN A 91 -23.93 -0.54 11.62
CA GLN A 91 -23.90 0.61 12.54
C GLN A 91 -22.50 1.17 12.79
N ASN A 92 -21.44 0.45 12.41
CA ASN A 92 -20.06 0.94 12.51
C ASN A 92 -19.55 1.63 11.24
N HIS A 93 -20.18 1.43 10.07
CA HIS A 93 -19.77 2.12 8.84
C HIS A 93 -20.08 3.63 8.80
N GLN A 94 -20.73 4.20 9.83
CA GLN A 94 -20.86 5.67 10.00
C GLN A 94 -20.11 6.23 11.22
N GLN A 95 -19.39 5.39 11.98
CA GLN A 95 -18.28 5.89 12.77
C GLN A 95 -17.02 5.66 11.95
N GLN A 96 -16.65 6.65 11.13
CA GLN A 96 -15.26 6.77 10.71
C GLN A 96 -14.43 6.66 11.99
N ASN A 97 -13.72 5.55 12.14
CA ASN A 97 -12.71 5.45 13.18
C ASN A 97 -11.67 6.52 12.82
N LEU A 98 -11.80 7.71 13.41
CA LEU A 98 -11.00 8.90 13.10
C LEU A 98 -9.50 8.65 13.34
N GLU A 99 -9.15 7.53 13.97
CA GLU A 99 -7.79 7.08 14.27
C GLU A 99 -7.25 6.03 13.29
N ALA A 100 -8.07 5.45 12.41
CA ALA A 100 -7.61 4.45 11.45
C ALA A 100 -6.56 5.04 10.51
N GLN A 101 -5.46 4.29 10.31
CA GLN A 101 -4.36 4.71 9.43
C GLN A 101 -4.26 3.78 8.23
N PRO A 102 -4.95 4.08 7.12
CA PRO A 102 -4.91 3.25 5.92
C PRO A 102 -3.59 3.41 5.17
N TYR A 103 -3.10 2.29 4.63
CA TYR A 103 -1.91 2.22 3.80
C TYR A 103 -2.18 1.46 2.50
N LEU A 104 -1.62 1.99 1.41
CA LEU A 104 -1.49 1.27 0.17
C LEU A 104 -0.02 0.96 -0.07
N LEU A 105 0.34 -0.31 -0.03
CA LEU A 105 1.67 -0.79 -0.34
C LEU A 105 1.73 -1.13 -1.83
N ILE A 106 2.71 -0.59 -2.55
CA ILE A 106 2.95 -0.87 -3.96
C ILE A 106 4.40 -1.31 -4.11
N LYS A 107 4.62 -2.51 -4.65
CA LYS A 107 5.93 -3.09 -4.90
C LYS A 107 6.20 -3.18 -6.38
N LEU A 108 7.39 -2.73 -6.81
CA LEU A 108 7.85 -2.81 -8.19
C LEU A 108 9.07 -3.72 -8.27
N ASP A 109 8.90 -4.93 -8.78
CA ASP A 109 10.00 -5.88 -8.96
C ASP A 109 10.57 -5.78 -10.38
N PRO A 110 11.90 -5.65 -10.57
CA PRO A 110 12.50 -5.73 -11.90
C PRO A 110 12.20 -7.08 -12.56
N SER A 111 11.64 -7.06 -13.78
CA SER A 111 11.37 -8.29 -14.51
C SER A 111 12.67 -8.89 -15.05
N LYS A 112 12.87 -10.21 -14.87
CA LYS A 112 14.01 -10.95 -15.45
C LYS A 112 14.00 -10.98 -16.98
N GLN A 113 12.87 -10.66 -17.62
CA GLN A 113 12.75 -10.51 -19.07
C GLN A 113 13.44 -9.24 -19.61
N TYR A 114 14.02 -8.41 -18.72
CA TYR A 114 14.85 -7.23 -19.03
C TYR A 114 15.90 -7.46 -20.12
N HIS A 115 16.45 -8.67 -20.24
CA HIS A 115 17.49 -8.96 -21.22
C HIS A 115 17.00 -9.07 -22.68
N GLN A 116 15.69 -9.20 -22.91
CA GLN A 116 15.13 -9.39 -24.26
C GLN A 116 14.54 -8.10 -24.85
N GLN A 117 14.01 -7.22 -24.00
CA GLN A 117 13.40 -5.95 -24.42
C GLN A 117 14.29 -4.81 -23.94
N ARG A 118 14.75 -3.93 -24.84
CA ARG A 118 15.68 -2.81 -24.54
C ARG A 118 15.13 -1.74 -23.57
N GLN A 119 14.03 -2.01 -22.88
CA GLN A 119 13.40 -1.12 -21.90
C GLN A 119 13.16 -1.84 -20.58
N PRO A 120 13.34 -1.15 -19.44
CA PRO A 120 13.04 -1.72 -18.14
C PRO A 120 11.56 -2.03 -18.00
N ASN A 121 11.27 -3.29 -17.72
CA ASN A 121 9.94 -3.74 -17.35
C ASN A 121 9.91 -4.14 -15.87
N TYR A 122 8.78 -3.90 -15.23
CA TYR A 122 8.55 -4.13 -13.81
C TYR A 122 7.28 -4.94 -13.62
N LEU A 123 7.32 -5.87 -12.68
CA LEU A 123 6.14 -6.53 -12.12
C LEU A 123 5.61 -5.63 -11.01
N VAL A 124 4.30 -5.40 -11.00
CA VAL A 124 3.66 -4.54 -10.01
C VAL A 124 2.75 -5.38 -9.13
N SER A 125 2.90 -5.23 -7.82
CA SER A 125 2.03 -5.86 -6.83
C SER A 125 1.56 -4.82 -5.83
N ALA A 126 0.31 -4.91 -5.40
CA ALA A 126 -0.26 -3.92 -4.50
C ALA A 126 -1.14 -4.55 -3.42
N TRP A 127 -1.09 -3.96 -2.24
CA TRP A 127 -1.83 -4.40 -1.07
C TRP A 127 -2.41 -3.22 -0.31
N PHE A 128 -3.66 -3.33 0.10
CA PHE A 128 -4.34 -2.33 0.91
C PHE A 128 -4.50 -2.80 2.35
N ILE A 129 -4.03 -1.97 3.28
CA ILE A 129 -4.18 -2.15 4.72
C ILE A 129 -5.19 -1.09 5.19
N PRO A 130 -6.41 -1.46 5.58
CA PRO A 130 -7.44 -0.50 5.99
C PRO A 130 -7.07 0.25 7.28
N ASP A 131 -6.43 -0.44 8.22
CA ASP A 131 -5.95 0.14 9.48
C ASP A 131 -4.66 -0.52 9.93
N LYS A 132 -3.58 0.27 9.97
CA LYS A 132 -2.26 -0.18 10.43
C LYS A 132 -2.27 -0.72 11.86
N ASN A 133 -3.15 -0.23 12.73
CA ASN A 133 -3.16 -0.66 14.14
C ASN A 133 -3.56 -2.14 14.31
N ASN A 134 -4.31 -2.66 13.35
CA ASN A 134 -4.75 -4.06 13.31
C ASN A 134 -3.99 -4.85 12.25
N TYR A 135 -2.78 -4.41 11.88
CA TYR A 135 -1.99 -5.08 10.86
C TYR A 135 -0.68 -5.60 11.41
N ASN A 136 -0.48 -6.91 11.26
CA ASN A 136 0.80 -7.57 11.46
C ASN A 136 1.02 -8.53 10.29
N TYR A 137 2.07 -8.28 9.48
CA TYR A 137 2.35 -9.07 8.28
C TYR A 137 2.70 -10.55 8.55
N LEU A 138 3.03 -10.91 9.80
CA LEU A 138 3.30 -12.27 10.25
C LEU A 138 2.09 -12.93 10.92
N GLU A 139 1.40 -12.20 11.80
CA GLU A 139 0.37 -12.77 12.68
C GLU A 139 -1.06 -12.54 12.18
N GLU A 140 -1.28 -11.45 11.45
CA GLU A 140 -2.60 -11.03 10.98
C GLU A 140 -2.59 -10.65 9.49
N PRO A 141 -2.09 -11.52 8.58
CA PRO A 141 -1.99 -11.23 7.16
C PRO A 141 -3.35 -10.96 6.49
N GLN A 142 -4.44 -11.49 7.05
CA GLN A 142 -5.82 -11.30 6.58
C GLN A 142 -6.32 -9.85 6.70
N ASN A 143 -5.71 -9.02 7.54
CA ASN A 143 -6.07 -7.61 7.71
C ASN A 143 -5.47 -6.72 6.60
N CYS A 144 -5.06 -7.34 5.50
CA CYS A 144 -4.48 -6.74 4.33
C CYS A 144 -5.06 -7.40 3.07
N LYS A 145 -5.58 -6.58 2.15
CA LYS A 145 -6.21 -7.02 0.91
C LYS A 145 -5.21 -6.94 -0.23
N PHE A 146 -4.93 -8.07 -0.89
CA PHE A 146 -4.21 -8.03 -2.16
C PHE A 146 -5.11 -7.44 -3.23
N LEU A 147 -4.59 -6.50 -4.01
CA LEU A 147 -5.34 -5.84 -5.07
C LEU A 147 -4.91 -6.45 -6.41
N GLU A 148 -5.73 -7.37 -6.90
CA GLU A 148 -5.52 -8.09 -8.17
C GLU A 148 -5.33 -7.12 -9.33
N THR A 149 -4.28 -7.36 -10.12
CA THR A 149 -4.09 -6.71 -11.40
C THR A 149 -4.83 -7.51 -12.47
N ARG A 150 -6.14 -7.29 -12.63
CA ARG A 150 -6.87 -7.94 -13.71
C ARG A 150 -6.46 -7.33 -15.05
N SER A 151 -5.77 -8.11 -15.88
CA SER A 151 -5.67 -7.81 -17.30
C SER A 151 -7.07 -7.93 -17.91
N ALA A 152 -7.38 -7.10 -18.92
CA ALA A 152 -8.67 -7.17 -19.61
C ALA A 152 -8.87 -8.50 -20.38
N ASP A 153 -7.81 -9.31 -20.46
CA ASP A 153 -7.69 -10.44 -21.38
C ASP A 153 -7.66 -11.80 -20.66
N GLY A 154 -7.88 -11.83 -19.33
CA GLY A 154 -8.05 -13.08 -18.57
C GLY A 154 -6.77 -13.89 -18.35
N GLU A 155 -5.61 -13.43 -18.82
CA GLU A 155 -4.33 -14.06 -18.48
C GLU A 155 -3.86 -13.58 -17.09
N SER A 156 -3.83 -14.54 -16.16
CA SER A 156 -3.22 -14.44 -14.84
C SER A 156 -1.70 -14.53 -14.97
N GLU A 157 -1.05 -13.42 -15.30
CA GLU A 157 0.37 -13.25 -15.04
C GLU A 157 0.60 -11.84 -14.53
N GLN A 158 1.44 -11.70 -13.50
CA GLN A 158 1.92 -10.41 -12.99
C GLN A 158 2.34 -9.54 -14.19
N ASP A 159 1.61 -8.46 -14.46
CA ASP A 159 1.80 -7.70 -15.69
C ASP A 159 3.23 -7.15 -15.75
N VAL A 160 4.00 -7.61 -16.74
CA VAL A 160 5.31 -7.06 -17.08
C VAL A 160 5.08 -5.70 -17.73
N LEU A 161 5.15 -4.63 -16.92
CA LEU A 161 4.85 -3.27 -17.36
C LEU A 161 6.15 -2.51 -17.66
N SER A 162 6.22 -1.91 -18.84
CA SER A 162 7.23 -0.87 -19.08
C SER A 162 6.98 0.33 -18.16
N PHE A 163 8.01 1.10 -17.89
CA PHE A 163 7.91 2.26 -16.98
C PHE A 163 6.79 3.26 -17.36
N LYS A 164 6.57 3.51 -18.66
CA LYS A 164 5.47 4.38 -19.13
C LYS A 164 4.08 3.74 -18.92
N LYS A 165 3.99 2.41 -18.98
CA LYS A 165 2.75 1.68 -18.68
C LYS A 165 2.49 1.62 -17.18
N LEU A 166 3.54 1.56 -16.36
CA LEU A 166 3.47 1.62 -14.90
C LEU A 166 2.78 2.89 -14.41
N GLU A 167 3.11 4.07 -14.97
CA GLU A 167 2.40 5.31 -14.62
C GLU A 167 0.89 5.19 -14.89
N ASN A 168 0.51 4.66 -16.05
CA ASN A 168 -0.89 4.45 -16.41
C ASN A 168 -1.57 3.39 -15.54
N PHE A 169 -0.82 2.35 -15.15
CA PHE A 169 -1.30 1.31 -14.26
C PHE A 169 -1.58 1.87 -12.87
N ILE A 170 -0.64 2.60 -12.26
CA ILE A 170 -0.82 3.28 -10.96
C ILE A 170 -2.03 4.22 -11.03
N LYS A 171 -2.16 5.00 -12.13
CA LYS A 171 -3.32 5.87 -12.34
C LYS A 171 -4.62 5.09 -12.35
N LYS A 172 -4.72 4.01 -13.13
CA LYS A 172 -5.93 3.18 -13.20
C LYS A 172 -6.25 2.58 -11.85
N PHE A 173 -5.26 1.99 -11.19
CA PHE A 173 -5.40 1.35 -9.90
C PHE A 173 -5.97 2.29 -8.83
N LEU A 174 -5.42 3.50 -8.75
CA LEU A 174 -5.84 4.53 -7.80
C LEU A 174 -7.10 5.28 -8.22
N SER A 175 -7.51 5.21 -9.49
CA SER A 175 -8.72 5.88 -10.00
C SER A 175 -9.91 4.93 -10.16
N ASP A 176 -9.71 3.62 -9.98
CA ASP A 176 -10.76 2.62 -10.11
C ASP A 176 -11.83 2.82 -9.02
N PRO A 177 -13.10 3.07 -9.38
CA PRO A 177 -14.20 3.20 -8.43
C PRO A 177 -14.32 2.03 -7.43
N GLN A 178 -13.98 0.80 -7.84
CA GLN A 178 -14.04 -0.38 -6.99
C GLN A 178 -12.99 -0.31 -5.87
N ASN A 179 -11.83 0.26 -6.14
CA ASN A 179 -10.79 0.47 -5.13
C ASN A 179 -10.95 1.81 -4.40
N ASN A 180 -11.54 2.82 -5.05
CA ASN A 180 -11.74 4.18 -4.52
C ASN A 180 -12.73 4.26 -3.35
N SER A 181 -13.68 3.33 -3.26
CA SER A 181 -14.57 3.27 -2.09
C SER A 181 -13.82 2.87 -0.81
N GLU A 182 -12.70 2.14 -0.93
CA GLU A 182 -11.84 1.73 0.17
C GLU A 182 -10.75 2.78 0.48
N PHE A 183 -10.30 3.56 -0.51
CA PHE A 183 -9.29 4.60 -0.33
C PHE A 183 -9.83 5.85 0.39
N CYS A 184 -9.63 5.90 1.70
CA CYS A 184 -9.98 7.06 2.53
C CYS A 184 -9.03 8.26 2.28
N LYS A 185 -9.52 9.48 2.50
CA LYS A 185 -8.80 10.78 2.37
C LYS A 185 -7.45 10.87 3.11
N ASN A 186 -7.11 9.93 3.99
CA ASN A 186 -5.89 9.93 4.81
C ASN A 186 -4.92 8.78 4.50
N THR A 187 -5.17 8.04 3.39
CA THR A 187 -4.36 6.89 2.97
C THR A 187 -2.93 7.31 2.69
N SER A 188 -1.97 6.58 3.25
CA SER A 188 -0.56 6.74 2.92
C SER A 188 -0.17 5.73 1.85
N ILE A 189 0.52 6.18 0.80
CA ILE A 189 0.95 5.33 -0.31
C ILE A 189 2.45 5.10 -0.18
N VAL A 190 2.83 3.83 -0.15
CA VAL A 190 4.20 3.38 0.11
C VAL A 190 4.71 2.62 -1.10
N PHE A 191 5.74 3.14 -1.75
CA PHE A 191 6.35 2.48 -2.90
C PHE A 191 7.64 1.76 -2.50
N SER A 192 7.69 0.44 -2.64
CA SER A 192 8.93 -0.33 -2.56
C SER A 192 9.56 -0.39 -3.95
N LEU A 193 10.65 0.35 -4.13
CA LEU A 193 11.25 0.65 -5.42
C LEU A 193 12.69 0.12 -5.54
N PRO A 194 13.10 -0.36 -6.72
CA PRO A 194 14.49 -0.64 -7.00
C PRO A 194 15.28 0.67 -7.06
N TYR A 195 16.61 0.62 -6.88
CA TYR A 195 17.45 1.82 -6.73
C TYR A 195 17.34 2.78 -7.91
N GLU A 196 17.16 2.25 -9.12
CA GLU A 196 17.00 2.98 -10.37
C GLU A 196 15.77 3.91 -10.34
N LEU A 197 14.78 3.59 -9.50
CA LEU A 197 13.53 4.35 -9.38
C LEU A 197 13.43 5.19 -8.10
N LEU A 198 14.37 5.10 -7.15
CA LEU A 198 14.31 5.87 -5.91
C LEU A 198 14.39 7.39 -6.14
N ASN A 199 15.10 7.82 -7.18
CA ASN A 199 15.16 9.23 -7.59
C ASN A 199 14.01 9.64 -8.53
N TYR A 200 13.12 8.72 -8.91
CA TYR A 200 12.00 9.04 -9.78
C TYR A 200 10.90 9.81 -9.02
N GLU A 201 10.24 10.74 -9.70
CA GLU A 201 9.22 11.65 -9.16
C GLU A 201 7.83 10.98 -9.08
N ILE A 202 7.74 9.83 -8.42
CA ILE A 202 6.52 9.00 -8.42
C ILE A 202 5.31 9.72 -7.83
N GLU A 203 5.52 10.60 -6.86
CA GLU A 203 4.48 11.44 -6.27
C GLU A 203 3.92 12.49 -7.24
N ARG A 204 4.62 12.80 -8.34
CA ARG A 204 4.17 13.75 -9.36
C ARG A 204 3.27 13.12 -10.43
N ILE A 205 3.03 11.81 -10.35
CA ILE A 205 2.08 11.14 -11.24
C ILE A 205 0.68 11.73 -10.98
N ASN A 206 0.11 12.32 -12.03
CA ASN A 206 -1.24 12.88 -11.98
C ASN A 206 -2.29 11.79 -11.85
N ILE A 207 -3.19 11.94 -10.89
CA ILE A 207 -4.35 11.06 -10.66
C ILE A 207 -5.63 11.88 -10.68
N THR A 208 -6.72 11.26 -11.13
CA THR A 208 -8.03 11.90 -11.19
C THR A 208 -8.88 11.37 -10.04
N ASN A 209 -9.34 12.27 -9.17
CA ASN A 209 -10.19 11.87 -8.05
C ASN A 209 -11.64 11.61 -8.51
N TYR A 210 -12.49 11.13 -7.58
CA TYR A 210 -13.91 10.86 -7.82
C TYR A 210 -14.70 12.06 -8.41
N TYR A 211 -14.25 13.29 -8.14
CA TYR A 211 -14.88 14.53 -8.63
C TYR A 211 -14.35 14.98 -10.00
N GLY A 212 -13.48 14.19 -10.65
CA GLY A 212 -12.89 14.53 -11.95
C GLY A 212 -11.73 15.53 -11.88
N LEU A 213 -11.24 15.86 -10.68
CA LEU A 213 -10.08 16.74 -10.51
C LEU A 213 -8.78 15.95 -10.63
N THR A 214 -7.93 16.36 -11.57
CA THR A 214 -6.62 15.75 -11.82
C THR A 214 -5.51 16.58 -11.18
N LEU A 215 -4.80 16.01 -10.20
CA LEU A 215 -3.62 16.61 -9.59
C LEU A 215 -2.53 15.54 -9.36
N PRO A 216 -1.28 15.96 -9.11
CA PRO A 216 -0.24 15.06 -8.64
C PRO A 216 -0.68 14.26 -7.42
N MET A 217 -0.38 12.96 -7.40
CA MET A 217 -0.70 12.05 -6.30
C MET A 217 -0.20 12.55 -4.94
N GLY A 218 0.99 13.17 -4.91
CA GLY A 218 1.57 13.76 -3.71
C GLY A 218 0.84 15.00 -3.16
N LYS A 219 -0.13 15.56 -3.91
CA LYS A 219 -1.08 16.58 -3.41
C LYS A 219 -2.36 15.98 -2.84
N HIS A 220 -2.62 14.69 -3.09
CA HIS A 220 -3.78 13.95 -2.58
C HIS A 220 -3.46 13.07 -1.38
N TYR A 221 -2.25 12.52 -1.33
CA TYR A 221 -1.85 11.50 -0.36
C TYR A 221 -0.44 11.73 0.19
N LYS A 222 -0.20 11.19 1.38
CA LYS A 222 1.15 10.97 1.92
C LYS A 222 1.86 9.90 1.10
N VAL A 223 2.73 10.31 0.18
CA VAL A 223 3.54 9.41 -0.65
C VAL A 223 4.97 9.34 -0.14
N PHE A 224 5.49 8.14 0.11
CA PHE A 224 6.91 7.95 0.39
C PHE A 224 7.42 6.62 -0.17
N ILE A 225 8.75 6.54 -0.30
CA ILE A 225 9.43 5.45 -0.98
C ILE A 225 10.23 4.61 0.01
N ARG A 226 10.52 3.38 -0.41
CA ARG A 226 11.31 2.38 0.31
C ARG A 226 12.22 1.67 -0.66
N SER A 227 13.34 1.18 -0.16
CA SER A 227 14.25 0.31 -0.89
C SER A 227 13.61 -1.07 -1.03
N LEU A 228 13.44 -1.52 -2.28
CA LEU A 228 13.03 -2.88 -2.59
C LEU A 228 14.00 -3.90 -1.98
N LYS A 229 15.31 -3.68 -2.12
CA LYS A 229 16.35 -4.55 -1.55
C LYS A 229 16.26 -4.66 -0.03
N ARG A 230 15.80 -3.61 0.65
CA ARG A 230 15.59 -3.66 2.09
C ARG A 230 14.32 -4.43 2.44
N CYS A 231 13.23 -4.19 1.71
CA CYS A 231 11.98 -4.94 1.86
C CYS A 231 12.21 -6.46 1.72
N GLU A 232 12.95 -6.89 0.68
CA GLU A 232 13.30 -8.29 0.46
C GLU A 232 14.12 -8.88 1.63
N ARG A 233 15.14 -8.16 2.11
CA ARG A 233 15.98 -8.61 3.23
C ARG A 233 15.20 -8.78 4.53
N LEU A 234 14.26 -7.88 4.80
CA LEU A 234 13.40 -7.97 5.99
C LEU A 234 12.45 -9.16 5.89
N ASN A 235 11.95 -9.49 4.70
CA ASN A 235 11.12 -10.67 4.49
C ASN A 235 11.88 -11.98 4.74
N HIS A 236 13.17 -12.06 4.38
CA HIS A 236 13.95 -13.30 4.48
C HIS A 236 14.58 -13.57 5.86
N ASN A 237 14.16 -12.86 6.93
CA ASN A 237 14.45 -13.19 8.34
C ASN A 237 15.93 -13.41 8.73
N ASN A 238 16.88 -12.71 8.07
CA ASN A 238 18.31 -12.89 8.28
C ASN A 238 18.92 -11.88 9.27
N GLY A 239 18.51 -11.84 10.55
CA GLY A 239 19.18 -11.10 11.65
C GLY A 239 19.25 -9.54 11.57
N HIS A 240 19.16 -8.97 10.36
CA HIS A 240 19.15 -7.54 10.01
C HIS A 240 17.88 -6.83 10.46
N GLN A 241 16.80 -7.59 10.68
CA GLN A 241 15.56 -7.06 11.24
C GLN A 241 15.80 -6.39 12.59
N LYS A 242 16.70 -6.92 13.43
CA LYS A 242 16.91 -6.40 14.78
C LYS A 242 17.44 -4.96 14.79
N SER A 243 18.49 -4.66 14.03
CA SER A 243 19.10 -3.32 14.04
C SER A 243 18.20 -2.29 13.31
N CYS A 244 17.53 -2.68 12.23
CA CYS A 244 16.51 -1.84 11.59
C CYS A 244 15.35 -1.52 12.55
N SER A 245 14.78 -2.53 13.23
CA SER A 245 13.72 -2.35 14.22
C SER A 245 14.16 -1.52 15.44
N GLU A 246 15.41 -1.66 15.90
CA GLU A 246 15.96 -0.84 16.99
C GLU A 246 16.07 0.64 16.60
N LYS A 247 16.53 0.95 15.38
CA LYS A 247 16.58 2.33 14.86
C LYS A 247 15.17 2.87 14.63
N TRP A 248 14.27 2.05 14.11
CA TRP A 248 12.87 2.41 13.90
C TRP A 248 12.14 2.72 15.20
N LYS A 249 12.39 1.93 16.25
CA LYS A 249 11.82 2.16 17.58
C LYS A 249 12.16 3.56 18.10
N LYS A 250 13.37 4.08 17.83
CA LYS A 250 13.74 5.46 18.20
C LYS A 250 12.89 6.50 17.49
N ILE A 251 12.48 6.24 16.25
CA ILE A 251 11.58 7.14 15.50
C ILE A 251 10.18 7.11 16.12
N LYS A 252 9.65 5.92 16.45
CA LYS A 252 8.33 5.78 17.09
C LYS A 252 8.29 6.39 18.49
N ASP A 253 9.34 6.19 19.27
CA ASP A 253 9.44 6.64 20.66
C ASP A 253 9.86 8.12 20.76
N SER A 254 10.24 8.75 19.66
CA SER A 254 10.61 10.17 19.59
C SER A 254 9.38 11.06 19.76
N ARG A 255 8.98 11.26 21.02
CA ARG A 255 7.89 12.17 21.41
C ARG A 255 8.37 13.60 21.69
N GLU A 256 9.67 13.81 21.85
CA GLU A 256 10.25 15.07 22.30
C GLU A 256 11.34 15.63 21.37
N ASN A 257 11.96 14.80 20.53
CA ASN A 257 13.08 15.26 19.71
C ASN A 257 12.57 15.94 18.43
N LYS A 258 13.11 17.13 18.18
CA LYS A 258 12.87 17.84 16.93
C LYS A 258 13.60 17.13 15.79
N CYS A 259 12.94 17.05 14.63
CA CYS A 259 13.44 16.39 13.43
C CYS A 259 14.87 16.81 13.09
N HIS A 260 15.21 18.11 13.18
CA HIS A 260 16.55 18.59 12.86
C HIS A 260 17.68 18.00 13.73
N GLN A 261 17.38 17.49 14.93
CA GLN A 261 18.37 16.92 15.85
C GLN A 261 18.75 15.47 15.46
N GLU A 262 17.86 14.79 14.74
CA GLU A 262 18.02 13.40 14.32
C GLU A 262 18.69 13.27 12.95
N PHE A 263 18.55 14.31 12.12
CA PHE A 263 19.10 14.33 10.77
C PHE A 263 20.60 14.62 10.78
N VAL A 264 21.37 13.72 10.19
CA VAL A 264 22.79 13.94 9.90
C VAL A 264 22.91 14.52 8.49
N ASP A 265 23.57 15.68 8.39
CA ASP A 265 23.94 16.27 7.11
C ASP A 265 25.09 15.49 6.48
N VAL A 266 24.79 14.85 5.34
CA VAL A 266 25.78 14.08 4.58
C VAL A 266 26.08 14.70 3.22
N GLY A 267 25.63 15.93 2.95
CA GLY A 267 25.92 16.63 1.70
C GLY A 267 27.42 16.84 1.45
N LYS A 268 28.24 16.88 2.51
CA LYS A 268 29.71 16.96 2.37
C LYS A 268 30.37 15.70 1.80
N PHE A 269 29.64 14.59 1.73
CA PHE A 269 30.13 13.32 1.18
C PHE A 269 29.64 13.07 -0.25
N ASP A 270 29.10 14.09 -0.94
CA ASP A 270 28.59 14.02 -2.31
C ASP A 270 29.40 13.03 -3.19
N PHE A 271 28.77 11.90 -3.55
CA PHE A 271 29.32 10.81 -4.39
C PHE A 271 30.51 10.01 -3.81
N ASP A 272 30.89 10.22 -2.55
CA ASP A 272 31.95 9.48 -1.84
C ASP A 272 31.35 8.49 -0.83
N SER A 273 30.93 7.33 -1.36
CA SER A 273 30.30 6.27 -0.58
C SER A 273 31.22 5.63 0.45
N GLU A 274 32.53 5.54 0.18
CA GLU A 274 33.50 4.96 1.10
C GLU A 274 33.66 5.83 2.36
N ARG A 275 33.82 7.15 2.19
CA ARG A 275 33.88 8.08 3.32
C ARG A 275 32.56 8.14 4.09
N LEU A 276 31.43 8.14 3.39
CA LEU A 276 30.12 8.09 4.04
C LEU A 276 29.98 6.82 4.89
N TYR A 277 30.32 5.66 4.33
CA TYR A 277 30.27 4.38 5.04
C TYR A 277 31.18 4.39 6.27
N ALA A 278 32.44 4.84 6.12
CA ALA A 278 33.37 4.95 7.24
C ALA A 278 32.86 5.90 8.33
N HIS A 279 32.25 7.03 7.95
CA HIS A 279 31.66 7.99 8.87
C HIS A 279 30.50 7.38 9.66
N LEU A 280 29.58 6.68 8.98
CA LEU A 280 28.40 6.07 9.60
C LEU A 280 28.74 4.82 10.41
N LYS A 281 29.78 4.07 10.04
CA LYS A 281 30.21 2.85 10.73
C LYS A 281 30.83 3.12 12.10
N ASN A 282 31.31 4.34 12.35
CA ASN A 282 31.77 4.73 13.67
C ASN A 282 30.70 4.39 14.73
N GLU A 283 31.04 3.62 15.77
CA GLU A 283 30.05 3.01 16.68
C GLU A 283 29.09 4.02 17.29
N LYS A 284 29.60 5.19 17.70
CA LYS A 284 28.78 6.28 18.26
C LYS A 284 27.81 6.83 17.22
N MET A 285 28.27 7.01 15.98
CA MET A 285 27.41 7.45 14.88
C MET A 285 26.40 6.38 14.50
N ASN A 286 26.81 5.13 14.32
CA ASN A 286 25.90 4.06 13.91
C ASN A 286 24.71 3.90 14.87
N LYS A 287 24.96 3.99 16.19
CA LYS A 287 23.90 3.91 17.20
C LYS A 287 23.00 5.15 17.17
N LYS A 288 23.52 6.33 16.84
CA LYS A 288 22.76 7.59 16.86
C LYS A 288 21.98 7.81 15.56
N THR A 289 22.56 7.49 14.42
CA THR A 289 22.03 7.91 13.11
C THR A 289 20.80 7.10 12.73
N ILE A 290 19.66 7.78 12.74
CA ILE A 290 18.37 7.27 12.27
C ILE A 290 17.86 8.02 11.03
N ALA A 291 18.38 9.22 10.75
CA ALA A 291 17.94 10.01 9.62
C ALA A 291 19.10 10.70 8.89
N LEU A 292 19.03 10.79 7.57
CA LEU A 292 20.00 11.47 6.71
C LEU A 292 19.33 12.53 5.85
N LYS A 293 19.98 13.69 5.69
CA LYS A 293 19.59 14.69 4.68
C LYS A 293 20.65 14.83 3.60
N LEU A 294 20.21 14.91 2.35
CA LEU A 294 21.06 15.18 1.20
C LEU A 294 20.48 16.33 0.39
N TYR A 295 21.35 17.19 -0.12
CA TYR A 295 20.94 18.29 -0.99
C TYR A 295 20.95 17.91 -2.47
N ASN A 296 21.46 16.73 -2.80
CA ASN A 296 21.53 16.17 -4.15
C ASN A 296 20.84 14.80 -4.17
N PRO A 297 20.34 14.34 -5.32
CA PRO A 297 19.89 12.96 -5.48
C PRO A 297 21.07 12.02 -5.19
N PRO A 298 20.91 11.04 -4.27
CA PRO A 298 21.94 10.05 -4.02
C PRO A 298 22.16 9.21 -5.26
N ASP A 299 23.42 8.90 -5.54
CA ASP A 299 23.77 7.90 -6.55
C ASP A 299 23.56 6.47 -6.04
N TYR A 300 23.81 5.50 -6.92
CA TYR A 300 23.67 4.08 -6.62
C TYR A 300 24.53 3.60 -5.43
N GLU A 301 25.74 4.16 -5.25
CA GLU A 301 26.65 3.74 -4.19
C GLU A 301 26.26 4.37 -2.84
N ILE A 302 25.81 5.62 -2.82
CA ILE A 302 25.25 6.26 -1.64
C ILE A 302 23.98 5.52 -1.19
N LEU A 303 23.10 5.14 -2.12
CA LEU A 303 21.92 4.33 -1.82
C LEU A 303 22.30 2.99 -1.17
N LYS A 304 23.33 2.29 -1.67
CA LYS A 304 23.85 1.07 -1.03
C LYS A 304 24.33 1.33 0.41
N VAL A 305 24.98 2.45 0.68
CA VAL A 305 25.45 2.78 2.03
C VAL A 305 24.26 3.03 2.95
N ILE A 306 23.26 3.82 2.53
CA ILE A 306 22.00 4.01 3.25
C ILE A 306 21.40 2.63 3.58
N ASP A 307 21.37 1.73 2.60
CA ASP A 307 20.82 0.39 2.70
C ASP A 307 21.58 -0.53 3.65
N THR A 308 22.91 -0.50 3.58
CA THR A 308 23.84 -1.31 4.38
C THR A 308 23.86 -0.85 5.84
N MET A 309 23.77 0.45 6.07
CA MET A 309 23.77 1.04 7.40
C MET A 309 22.39 1.00 8.07
N GLU A 310 21.38 0.38 7.43
CA GLU A 310 20.02 0.24 7.97
C GLU A 310 19.42 1.57 8.41
N ILE A 311 19.73 2.65 7.68
CA ILE A 311 19.18 3.98 7.96
C ILE A 311 17.69 3.98 7.58
N PRO A 312 16.78 4.21 8.54
CA PRO A 312 15.35 4.11 8.28
C PRO A 312 14.77 5.34 7.56
N VAL A 313 15.36 6.52 7.74
CA VAL A 313 14.84 7.76 7.14
C VAL A 313 15.94 8.44 6.33
N ALA A 314 15.62 8.80 5.09
CA ALA A 314 16.46 9.70 4.32
C ALA A 314 15.59 10.67 3.53
N LEU A 315 15.99 11.93 3.50
CA LEU A 315 15.34 12.97 2.73
C LEU A 315 16.35 13.61 1.78
N TRP A 316 15.99 13.74 0.50
CA TRP A 316 16.83 14.41 -0.47
C TRP A 316 16.06 15.23 -1.49
N LEU A 317 16.79 16.13 -2.16
CA LEU A 317 16.31 16.88 -3.31
C LEU A 317 16.66 16.11 -4.58
N ARG A 318 15.72 15.99 -5.53
CA ARG A 318 15.94 15.28 -6.80
C ARG A 318 16.67 16.09 -7.88
N LYS A 319 16.76 17.42 -7.72
CA LYS A 319 17.36 18.33 -8.70
C LYS A 319 18.60 19.00 -8.14
N ASN A 320 19.76 18.70 -8.74
CA ASN A 320 21.07 19.27 -8.35
C ASN A 320 21.07 20.80 -8.41
N ASP A 321 20.52 21.37 -9.47
CA ASP A 321 20.60 22.81 -9.74
C ASP A 321 19.61 23.63 -8.90
N PHE A 322 18.72 22.98 -8.15
CA PHE A 322 17.71 23.65 -7.32
C PHE A 322 18.35 24.57 -6.26
N LYS A 323 19.54 24.22 -5.76
CA LYS A 323 20.32 25.04 -4.82
C LYS A 323 20.75 26.40 -5.37
N THR A 324 20.80 26.54 -6.69
CA THR A 324 21.15 27.80 -7.34
C THR A 324 20.00 28.80 -7.35
N ILE A 325 18.78 28.32 -7.12
CA ILE A 325 17.53 29.09 -7.21
C ILE A 325 16.99 29.42 -5.82
N ILE A 326 17.10 28.49 -4.87
CA ILE A 326 16.55 28.62 -3.51
C ILE A 326 17.58 28.23 -2.45
N ASN A 327 17.54 28.90 -1.29
CA ASN A 327 18.29 28.52 -0.10
C ASN A 327 17.78 27.20 0.49
N CYS A 328 18.29 26.08 -0.01
CA CYS A 328 17.84 24.74 0.38
C CYS A 328 18.07 24.44 1.87
N GLN A 329 19.08 25.05 2.50
CA GLN A 329 19.36 24.89 3.93
C GLN A 329 18.20 25.46 4.75
N GLU A 330 17.77 26.69 4.45
CA GLU A 330 16.66 27.33 5.15
C GLU A 330 15.33 26.60 4.95
N GLU A 331 15.07 26.12 3.72
CA GLU A 331 13.85 25.36 3.44
C GLU A 331 13.84 24.00 4.17
N PHE A 332 14.98 23.33 4.27
CA PHE A 332 15.09 22.12 5.11
C PHE A 332 14.96 22.43 6.60
N ASP A 333 15.54 23.52 7.09
CA ASP A 333 15.41 23.90 8.50
C ASP A 333 13.94 24.12 8.86
N LYS A 334 13.18 24.84 8.03
CA LYS A 334 11.72 25.02 8.16
C LYS A 334 10.98 23.68 8.12
N LEU A 335 11.33 22.80 7.18
CA LEU A 335 10.70 21.48 7.06
C LEU A 335 10.93 20.62 8.31
N PHE A 336 12.10 20.74 8.94
CA PHE A 336 12.50 20.01 10.13
C PHE A 336 12.06 20.67 11.45
N GLU A 337 11.24 21.73 11.39
CA GLU A 337 10.49 22.28 12.54
C GLU A 337 9.26 21.41 12.87
N CYS A 338 9.48 20.11 13.05
CA CYS A 338 8.46 19.12 13.41
C CYS A 338 9.08 18.00 14.23
N GLN A 339 8.26 17.09 14.76
CA GLN A 339 8.75 15.80 15.23
C GLN A 339 9.05 14.88 14.03
N ILE A 340 10.00 13.95 14.19
CA ILE A 340 10.41 13.10 13.06
C ILE A 340 9.26 12.23 12.51
N ASN A 341 8.34 11.77 13.36
CA ASN A 341 7.12 11.04 12.99
C ASN A 341 6.10 11.89 12.20
N GLU A 342 6.17 13.22 12.29
CA GLU A 342 5.34 14.16 11.53
C GLU A 342 5.94 14.47 10.15
N LEU A 343 7.19 14.07 9.88
CA LEU A 343 7.89 14.39 8.65
C LEU A 343 7.13 13.96 7.37
N PRO A 344 6.52 12.76 7.26
CA PRO A 344 5.73 12.40 6.08
C PRO A 344 4.59 13.39 5.80
N LYS A 345 3.90 13.85 6.86
CA LYS A 345 2.84 14.87 6.75
C LYS A 345 3.43 16.22 6.35
N LYS A 346 4.59 16.61 6.88
CA LYS A 346 5.26 17.85 6.48
C LYS A 346 5.69 17.85 5.02
N VAL A 347 6.15 16.71 4.50
CA VAL A 347 6.48 16.57 3.08
C VAL A 347 5.23 16.68 2.20
N GLU A 348 4.11 16.06 2.61
CA GLU A 348 2.80 16.24 1.96
C GLU A 348 2.35 17.71 1.97
N GLU A 349 2.45 18.41 3.11
CA GLU A 349 2.11 19.84 3.22
C GLU A 349 2.93 20.71 2.25
N GLN A 350 4.22 20.41 2.06
CA GLN A 350 5.05 21.11 1.07
C GLN A 350 4.60 20.83 -0.36
N ARG A 351 4.25 19.58 -0.69
CA ARG A 351 3.74 19.23 -2.03
C ARG A 351 2.41 19.91 -2.33
N LEU A 352 1.52 20.00 -1.34
CA LEU A 352 0.24 20.68 -1.46
C LEU A 352 0.40 22.19 -1.71
N LYS A 353 1.36 22.84 -1.06
CA LYS A 353 1.68 24.27 -1.24
C LYS A 353 2.37 24.58 -2.56
N ALA A 354 2.99 23.57 -3.18
CA ALA A 354 3.72 23.77 -4.41
C ALA A 354 2.76 24.21 -5.53
N PRO A 355 3.10 25.27 -6.30
CA PRO A 355 2.28 25.76 -7.40
C PRO A 355 2.14 24.71 -8.51
N ASN A 356 1.34 24.97 -9.53
CA ASN A 356 1.30 24.06 -10.67
C ASN A 356 2.50 24.33 -11.58
N GLU A 357 2.95 23.33 -12.34
CA GLU A 357 4.10 23.49 -13.25
C GLU A 357 3.91 24.58 -14.30
N GLU A 358 2.65 24.80 -14.71
CA GLU A 358 2.26 25.86 -15.64
C GLU A 358 2.58 27.27 -15.11
N ASP A 359 2.66 27.43 -13.80
CA ASP A 359 3.01 28.70 -13.14
C ASP A 359 4.53 28.99 -13.22
N GLY A 360 5.35 28.00 -13.65
CA GLY A 360 6.79 28.14 -13.85
C GLY A 360 7.61 28.41 -12.58
N GLN A 361 6.98 28.40 -11.41
CA GLN A 361 7.63 28.73 -10.14
C GLN A 361 8.20 27.47 -9.49
N GLU A 362 9.52 27.46 -9.30
CA GLU A 362 10.25 26.42 -8.58
C GLU A 362 9.89 26.44 -7.08
N TYR A 363 9.63 25.27 -6.51
CA TYR A 363 9.23 25.12 -5.11
C TYR A 363 9.77 23.81 -4.53
N ILE A 364 10.19 23.81 -3.25
CA ILE A 364 10.85 22.65 -2.65
C ILE A 364 9.98 21.40 -2.69
N GLY A 365 8.66 21.54 -2.49
CA GLY A 365 7.69 20.46 -2.56
C GLY A 365 7.73 19.65 -3.86
N HIS A 366 8.16 20.22 -4.98
CA HIS A 366 8.32 19.49 -6.25
C HIS A 366 9.51 18.53 -6.27
N HIS A 367 10.51 18.74 -5.40
CA HIS A 367 11.81 18.09 -5.47
C HIS A 367 12.10 17.13 -4.31
N LEU A 368 11.20 17.04 -3.33
CA LEU A 368 11.39 16.22 -2.11
C LEU A 368 11.14 14.73 -2.35
N ALA A 369 12.20 13.94 -2.20
CA ALA A 369 12.13 12.49 -2.06
C ALA A 369 12.28 12.10 -0.58
N LEU A 370 11.33 11.34 -0.05
CA LEU A 370 11.35 10.83 1.32
C LEU A 370 11.41 9.30 1.31
N LEU A 371 12.55 8.75 1.71
CA LEU A 371 12.70 7.35 2.07
C LEU A 371 12.27 7.15 3.52
N TRP A 372 11.32 6.25 3.74
CA TRP A 372 10.69 6.02 5.03
C TRP A 372 10.47 4.53 5.27
N GLU A 373 11.41 3.90 5.97
CA GLU A 373 11.49 2.46 6.12
C GLU A 373 10.89 2.00 7.45
N ASP A 374 9.59 1.70 7.40
CA ASP A 374 8.89 1.05 8.50
C ASP A 374 8.99 -0.47 8.39
N PRO A 375 9.79 -1.16 9.23
CA PRO A 375 9.91 -2.62 9.19
C PRO A 375 8.61 -3.35 9.50
N ASP A 376 7.60 -2.70 10.07
CA ASP A 376 6.31 -3.32 10.41
C ASP A 376 5.28 -3.21 9.27
N LEU A 377 5.60 -2.47 8.20
CA LEU A 377 4.75 -2.30 7.01
C LEU A 377 5.27 -3.12 5.82
N LEU A 378 5.38 -4.43 5.97
CA LEU A 378 5.74 -5.34 4.88
C LEU A 378 4.48 -5.98 4.29
N PRO A 379 4.45 -6.36 3.00
CA PRO A 379 3.38 -7.20 2.48
C PRO A 379 3.32 -8.56 3.22
N PRO A 380 2.14 -9.20 3.31
CA PRO A 380 2.01 -10.54 3.87
C PRO A 380 2.95 -11.54 3.18
N GLN A 381 3.57 -12.42 3.95
CA GLN A 381 4.32 -13.55 3.39
C GLN A 381 3.34 -14.64 2.98
N ILE A 382 3.02 -14.72 1.69
CA ILE A 382 2.32 -15.88 1.16
C ILE A 382 3.38 -16.96 0.94
N ASP A 383 3.40 -17.96 1.82
CA ASP A 383 4.28 -19.11 1.68
C ASP A 383 3.70 -20.04 0.60
N TYR A 384 4.31 -20.04 -0.58
CA TYR A 384 3.93 -20.92 -1.68
C TYR A 384 4.53 -22.33 -1.55
N THR A 385 5.19 -22.67 -0.44
CA THR A 385 5.90 -23.97 -0.31
C THR A 385 5.05 -25.14 0.18
N THR A 386 3.76 -24.95 0.44
CA THR A 386 2.80 -26.02 0.78
C THR A 386 1.77 -26.28 -0.32
N LEU A 387 2.22 -26.27 -1.58
CA LEU A 387 1.46 -26.85 -2.72
C LEU A 387 1.95 -28.27 -3.02
#